data_AF-A0AAD2FVI2-F1
#
_entry.id   AF-A0AAD2FVI2-F1
#
_cell.length_a   1.000
_cell.length_b   1.000
_cell.length_c   1.000
_cell.angle_alpha   90.00
_cell.angle_beta   90.00
_cell.angle_gamma   90.00
#
_symmetry.space_group_name_H-M   'P 1'
#
loop_
_entity.id
_entity.type
_entity.pdbx_description
1 polymer ?
#
loop_
_entity_poly.entity_id
_entity_poly.type
_entity_poly.pdbx_seq_one_letter_code
_entity_poly.pdbx_strand_id
1 'polypeptide(L)'
;MKFSSKVVLAILVTCVSHAYGYVVVPNTEYLGEGFCKATNGGTHDFSVAYGGQTALSCDEICRSYNDQGGLRGFEFNEQGGQCVCRYDDGTSPKDYLGSCPPAFSTCDTTNEGSGPLVARGAPLSGDDPDDFDWECYQYEMFPAPLVVADKTPQPPTTIPDDFPAPEVTGDPHFRTFKNEHFEFHGQCDLVMTKVQNFANKEGIDLEIQLRTSIVRYWSYVKTAAIRIGTDILEVEGSAAKEDGIDKRHYHINFEHLGPLTHLGGYPVTISPRNNKYTIDLDKDYPGLKIEIKTFKEFVGVKIIGATEESFGNAIGIMGDFKTGNTYGRDGSTVLHDFNELGLEWQVLPSDGKLFHEIAKPQFPELCYLPEDPRGERARRLAESDITEEAAEAACASLKDDFDRKGCVYDILATQDLDMVGAY
;
A
#
# COMPACT_ATOMS: atom_id res chain seq x y z
N MET A 1 65.20 -34.46 39.16
CA MET A 1 65.05 -34.91 37.76
C MET A 1 63.64 -34.57 37.31
N LYS A 2 63.53 -33.95 36.12
CA LYS A 2 62.30 -33.53 35.44
C LYS A 2 61.54 -34.74 34.87
N PHE A 3 60.22 -34.61 34.76
CA PHE A 3 59.27 -35.06 33.70
C PHE A 3 57.87 -34.88 34.35
N SER A 4 57.11 -33.80 34.20
CA SER A 4 56.52 -33.15 33.02
C SER A 4 55.79 -34.13 32.07
N SER A 5 54.50 -34.32 32.30
CA SER A 5 53.54 -34.57 31.22
C SER A 5 52.34 -33.65 31.42
N LYS A 6 52.16 -32.75 30.44
CA LYS A 6 51.09 -31.76 30.36
C LYS A 6 49.87 -32.44 29.76
N VAL A 7 48.73 -32.39 30.45
CA VAL A 7 47.43 -32.50 29.78
C VAL A 7 46.95 -31.08 29.58
N VAL A 8 47.05 -30.58 28.35
CA VAL A 8 46.48 -29.31 27.94
C VAL A 8 45.01 -29.57 27.65
N LEU A 9 44.13 -29.19 28.57
CA LEU A 9 42.71 -29.09 28.31
C LEU A 9 42.51 -27.80 27.49
N ALA A 10 42.40 -27.94 26.18
CA ALA A 10 42.02 -26.84 25.30
C ALA A 10 40.55 -26.50 25.57
N ILE A 11 40.30 -25.47 26.36
CA ILE A 11 38.98 -24.83 26.44
C ILE A 11 38.82 -24.06 25.13
N LEU A 12 38.04 -24.63 24.22
CA LEU A 12 37.46 -23.90 23.09
C LEU A 12 36.53 -22.83 23.68
N VAL A 13 37.04 -21.61 23.83
CA VAL A 13 36.21 -20.41 23.96
C VAL A 13 35.54 -20.23 22.60
N THR A 14 34.34 -20.78 22.48
CA THR A 14 33.42 -20.37 21.43
C THR A 14 33.01 -18.93 21.77
N CYS A 15 33.55 -17.96 21.04
CA CYS A 15 32.94 -16.64 20.96
C CYS A 15 31.54 -16.84 20.38
N VAL A 16 30.53 -16.91 21.24
CA VAL A 16 29.16 -16.66 20.82
C VAL A 16 29.09 -15.14 20.60
N SER A 17 29.21 -14.72 19.34
CA SER A 17 28.73 -13.40 18.94
C SER A 17 27.23 -13.38 19.23
N HIS A 18 26.85 -12.63 20.26
CA HIS A 18 25.46 -12.45 20.65
C HIS A 18 24.82 -11.52 19.62
N ALA A 19 23.87 -12.04 18.85
CA ALA A 19 23.05 -11.21 17.97
C ALA A 19 22.05 -10.45 18.84
N TYR A 20 22.23 -9.14 18.98
CA TYR A 20 21.14 -8.26 19.39
C TYR A 20 20.11 -8.28 18.27
N GLY A 21 18.92 -8.81 18.54
CA GLY A 21 17.82 -8.79 17.58
C GLY A 21 17.13 -7.44 17.62
N TYR A 22 17.37 -6.59 16.61
CA TYR A 22 16.52 -5.43 16.36
C TYR A 22 15.24 -5.93 15.68
N VAL A 23 14.08 -5.68 16.28
CA VAL A 23 12.80 -5.95 15.65
C VAL A 23 12.22 -4.61 15.25
N VAL A 24 12.30 -4.29 13.95
CA VAL A 24 11.63 -3.11 13.40
C VAL A 24 10.13 -3.39 13.35
N VAL A 25 9.36 -2.54 14.00
CA VAL A 25 7.90 -2.67 14.03
C VAL A 25 7.35 -2.10 12.71
N PRO A 26 6.49 -2.82 11.98
CA PRO A 26 5.80 -2.27 10.81
C PRO A 26 4.86 -1.13 11.23
N ASN A 27 4.79 -0.06 10.42
CA ASN A 27 3.88 1.09 10.54
C ASN A 27 4.23 2.16 11.60
N THR A 28 5.46 2.64 11.64
CA THR A 28 5.83 3.93 12.25
C THR A 28 6.14 4.95 11.16
N GLU A 29 5.43 6.07 11.16
CA GLU A 29 5.74 7.24 10.33
C GLU A 29 7.05 7.87 10.84
N TYR A 30 8.02 8.06 9.95
CA TYR A 30 9.26 8.76 10.25
C TYR A 30 9.01 10.28 10.23
N LEU A 31 9.08 10.94 11.38
CA LEU A 31 9.05 12.40 11.47
C LEU A 31 10.25 12.89 12.30
N GLY A 32 11.38 13.16 11.65
CA GLY A 32 12.52 13.83 12.29
C GLY A 32 13.68 14.17 11.33
N GLU A 33 14.09 15.44 11.31
CA GLU A 33 15.19 15.97 10.48
C GLU A 33 16.53 15.99 11.27
N GLY A 34 17.45 15.08 10.95
CA GLY A 34 18.91 15.23 11.20
C GLY A 34 19.51 14.63 12.49
N PHE A 35 20.86 14.57 12.56
CA PHE A 35 21.66 14.15 13.73
C PHE A 35 22.86 15.09 14.00
N CYS A 36 23.34 15.12 15.26
CA CYS A 36 24.47 15.97 15.72
C CYS A 36 25.68 15.13 16.18
N LYS A 37 26.91 15.59 15.89
CA LYS A 37 28.18 14.94 16.27
C LYS A 37 29.06 15.89 17.11
N ALA A 38 29.65 15.37 18.19
CA ALA A 38 30.74 16.04 18.91
C ALA A 38 32.09 15.87 18.20
N THR A 39 33.00 16.84 18.28
CA THR A 39 34.34 16.78 17.65
C THR A 39 35.23 15.60 18.11
N ASN A 40 34.89 14.93 19.22
CA ASN A 40 35.56 13.72 19.68
C ASN A 40 35.00 12.40 19.09
N GLY A 41 33.96 12.48 18.24
CA GLY A 41 33.40 11.34 17.51
C GLY A 41 32.13 10.71 18.10
N GLY A 42 31.56 11.22 19.19
CA GLY A 42 30.32 10.69 19.78
C GLY A 42 29.01 11.18 19.13
N THR A 43 27.95 10.35 19.16
CA THR A 43 26.59 10.57 18.61
C THR A 43 25.51 10.09 19.61
N HIS A 44 24.24 10.57 19.55
CA HIS A 44 23.24 10.41 20.64
C HIS A 44 21.77 10.18 20.16
N ASP A 45 20.98 9.32 20.86
CA ASP A 45 19.52 8.99 20.68
C ASP A 45 18.80 8.63 22.03
N PHE A 46 17.46 8.76 22.16
CA PHE A 46 16.65 8.49 23.39
C PHE A 46 16.10 7.05 23.52
N SER A 47 16.06 6.50 24.74
CA SER A 47 15.46 5.19 25.05
C SER A 47 14.91 5.04 26.48
N VAL A 48 13.90 4.18 26.68
CA VAL A 48 13.29 3.87 27.98
C VAL A 48 13.16 2.35 28.16
N ALA A 49 13.59 1.81 29.30
CA ALA A 49 13.59 0.37 29.56
C ALA A 49 12.53 -0.10 30.59
N TYR A 50 11.86 -1.22 30.32
CA TYR A 50 10.88 -1.90 31.16
C TYR A 50 11.30 -3.35 31.44
N GLY A 51 11.10 -3.87 32.65
CA GLY A 51 11.53 -5.22 33.05
C GLY A 51 10.43 -6.28 33.09
N GLY A 52 10.81 -7.55 32.92
CA GLY A 52 10.01 -8.75 33.19
C GLY A 52 9.05 -9.23 32.08
N GLN A 53 9.34 -9.00 30.80
CA GLN A 53 8.36 -9.14 29.71
C GLN A 53 8.76 -10.17 28.64
N THR A 54 7.84 -10.47 27.72
CA THR A 54 8.05 -11.20 26.44
C THR A 54 8.13 -10.20 25.27
N ALA A 55 8.62 -10.63 24.09
CA ALA A 55 8.70 -9.79 22.90
C ALA A 55 7.33 -9.22 22.45
N LEU A 56 6.28 -10.04 22.48
CA LEU A 56 4.90 -9.63 22.15
C LEU A 56 4.35 -8.59 23.13
N SER A 57 4.61 -8.76 24.43
CA SER A 57 4.23 -7.75 25.43
C SER A 57 5.08 -6.46 25.35
N CYS A 58 6.26 -6.50 24.72
CA CYS A 58 7.14 -5.35 24.60
C CYS A 58 6.61 -4.33 23.57
N ASP A 59 6.07 -4.81 22.44
CA ASP A 59 5.35 -3.96 21.48
C ASP A 59 4.12 -3.29 22.10
N GLU A 60 3.26 -4.09 22.75
CA GLU A 60 2.05 -3.58 23.42
C GLU A 60 2.39 -2.52 24.48
N ILE A 61 3.44 -2.75 25.28
CA ILE A 61 3.90 -1.82 26.30
C ILE A 61 4.41 -0.53 25.65
N CYS A 62 5.33 -0.60 24.69
CA CYS A 62 5.88 0.60 24.05
C CYS A 62 4.80 1.42 23.34
N ARG A 63 3.81 0.76 22.70
CA ARG A 63 2.66 1.44 22.09
C ARG A 63 1.70 2.03 23.12
N SER A 64 1.48 1.36 24.25
CA SER A 64 0.62 1.87 25.33
C SER A 64 1.12 3.16 25.98
N TYR A 65 2.40 3.47 25.80
CA TYR A 65 3.02 4.71 26.26
C TYR A 65 3.31 5.70 25.12
N ASN A 66 2.88 5.42 23.88
CA ASN A 66 3.07 6.29 22.72
C ASN A 66 1.96 7.35 22.57
N ASP A 67 1.61 8.05 23.65
CA ASP A 67 0.48 8.98 23.70
C ASP A 67 0.63 10.19 22.76
N GLN A 68 1.83 10.43 22.22
CA GLN A 68 2.16 11.60 21.38
C GLN A 68 2.75 11.21 20.02
N GLY A 69 2.71 9.92 19.64
CA GLY A 69 3.08 9.47 18.28
C GLY A 69 4.59 9.44 17.96
N GLY A 70 5.47 9.41 18.97
CA GLY A 70 6.93 9.46 18.81
C GLY A 70 7.69 8.13 18.94
N LEU A 71 7.02 7.00 19.10
CA LEU A 71 7.70 5.70 19.24
C LEU A 71 8.37 5.30 17.92
N ARG A 72 9.69 5.11 17.92
CA ARG A 72 10.47 4.65 16.75
C ARG A 72 10.54 3.13 16.65
N GLY A 73 10.50 2.44 17.78
CA GLY A 73 10.62 0.98 17.86
C GLY A 73 11.03 0.52 19.25
N PHE A 74 11.33 -0.77 19.40
CA PHE A 74 11.80 -1.32 20.66
C PHE A 74 12.82 -2.44 20.48
N GLU A 75 13.64 -2.64 21.51
CA GLU A 75 14.55 -3.77 21.62
C GLU A 75 14.09 -4.69 22.75
N PHE A 76 14.23 -6.00 22.57
CA PHE A 76 13.88 -6.98 23.60
C PHE A 76 15.08 -7.87 23.92
N ASN A 77 15.49 -7.89 25.18
CA ASN A 77 16.50 -8.79 25.70
C ASN A 77 15.84 -10.02 26.33
N GLU A 78 15.89 -11.14 25.61
CA GLU A 78 15.31 -12.43 26.02
C GLU A 78 15.90 -13.01 27.31
N GLN A 79 17.16 -12.72 27.64
CA GLN A 79 17.82 -13.28 28.82
C GLN A 79 17.49 -12.53 30.11
N GLY A 80 17.17 -11.23 30.00
CA GLY A 80 16.80 -10.37 31.13
C GLY A 80 15.30 -10.07 31.25
N GLY A 81 14.50 -10.45 30.24
CA GLY A 81 13.12 -10.03 30.11
C GLY A 81 12.97 -8.51 30.02
N GLN A 82 13.96 -7.82 29.44
CA GLN A 82 14.02 -6.35 29.44
C GLN A 82 13.63 -5.81 28.05
N CYS A 83 12.67 -4.91 28.04
CA CYS A 83 12.13 -4.22 26.87
C CYS A 83 12.69 -2.80 26.84
N VAL A 84 13.16 -2.28 25.70
CA VAL A 84 13.70 -0.92 25.57
C VAL A 84 12.99 -0.20 24.43
N CYS A 85 12.11 0.74 24.73
CA CYS A 85 11.39 1.56 23.74
C CYS A 85 12.26 2.77 23.32
N ARG A 86 12.27 3.10 22.03
CA ARG A 86 13.03 4.22 21.45
C ARG A 86 12.06 5.30 20.96
N TYR A 87 12.32 6.58 21.25
CA TYR A 87 11.40 7.68 20.89
C TYR A 87 12.12 8.84 20.19
N ASP A 88 11.35 9.65 19.45
CA ASP A 88 11.75 10.97 18.93
C ASP A 88 11.92 12.01 20.07
N ASP A 89 12.82 12.98 19.85
CA ASP A 89 13.28 13.94 20.86
C ASP A 89 12.27 15.05 21.26
N GLY A 90 11.04 15.00 20.75
CA GLY A 90 9.98 15.97 21.06
C GLY A 90 8.74 15.40 21.78
N THR A 91 8.59 14.07 21.84
CA THR A 91 7.28 13.43 22.11
C THR A 91 7.33 12.28 23.12
N SER A 92 8.43 12.14 23.87
CA SER A 92 8.52 11.14 24.95
C SER A 92 7.56 11.41 26.14
N PRO A 93 7.12 10.37 26.89
CA PRO A 93 6.27 10.53 28.07
C PRO A 93 6.94 11.39 29.15
N LYS A 94 6.28 12.49 29.56
CA LYS A 94 6.84 13.55 30.42
C LYS A 94 7.13 13.16 31.89
N ASP A 95 6.79 11.95 32.32
CA ASP A 95 6.72 11.61 33.76
C ASP A 95 7.89 10.76 34.32
N TYR A 96 8.95 10.48 33.55
CA TYR A 96 10.15 9.80 34.07
C TYR A 96 11.37 10.71 34.10
N LEU A 97 11.54 11.45 35.21
CA LEU A 97 12.68 12.32 35.47
C LEU A 97 13.78 11.60 36.26
N GLY A 98 14.94 11.40 35.64
CA GLY A 98 16.25 11.23 36.28
C GLY A 98 17.20 12.31 35.74
N SER A 99 17.65 13.21 36.60
CA SER A 99 18.11 14.57 36.26
C SER A 99 19.48 14.68 35.54
N CYS A 100 19.45 15.15 34.28
CA CYS A 100 20.45 16.05 33.68
C CYS A 100 19.87 17.47 33.57
N PRO A 101 20.68 18.50 33.23
CA PRO A 101 20.18 19.84 32.91
C PRO A 101 19.11 19.79 31.80
N PRO A 102 18.25 20.82 31.63
CA PRO A 102 16.90 20.74 31.02
C PRO A 102 16.78 20.23 29.58
N ALA A 103 17.88 19.84 28.96
CA ALA A 103 17.97 19.22 27.65
C ALA A 103 18.88 17.97 27.71
N PHE A 104 18.40 16.92 28.38
CA PHE A 104 18.70 15.49 28.09
C PHE A 104 19.74 14.74 28.94
N SER A 105 19.45 13.45 29.24
CA SER A 105 19.99 12.65 30.36
C SER A 105 20.52 11.24 30.03
N THR A 106 21.62 11.14 29.24
CA THR A 106 22.52 9.98 28.96
C THR A 106 22.28 9.11 27.70
N CYS A 107 23.38 8.65 27.06
CA CYS A 107 23.43 8.12 25.67
C CYS A 107 24.38 6.89 25.51
N ASP A 108 24.05 5.98 24.59
CA ASP A 108 24.81 4.77 24.18
C ASP A 108 25.54 4.97 22.83
N THR A 109 26.63 4.22 22.56
CA THR A 109 27.73 4.58 21.63
C THR A 109 28.02 3.56 20.52
N THR A 110 27.03 2.80 20.02
CA THR A 110 27.35 1.54 19.28
C THR A 110 27.20 1.54 17.75
N ASN A 111 26.75 2.59 17.04
CA ASN A 111 26.61 2.56 15.56
C ASN A 111 26.94 3.90 14.83
N GLU A 112 27.45 3.83 13.59
CA GLU A 112 27.96 4.97 12.77
C GLU A 112 27.14 5.23 11.47
N GLY A 113 27.01 6.50 11.05
CA GLY A 113 26.39 6.94 9.77
C GLY A 113 27.24 7.97 8.98
N SER A 114 27.00 8.14 7.67
CA SER A 114 28.01 8.60 6.68
C SER A 114 27.63 9.77 5.71
N GLY A 115 26.87 10.81 6.12
CA GLY A 115 26.44 11.94 5.24
C GLY A 115 27.23 13.28 5.36
N PRO A 116 26.91 14.35 4.57
CA PRO A 116 27.64 15.65 4.55
C PRO A 116 27.18 16.70 5.60
N LEU A 117 28.10 17.60 5.95
CA LEU A 117 28.03 18.59 7.05
C LEU A 117 27.13 19.81 6.72
N VAL A 118 26.18 20.15 7.59
CA VAL A 118 25.16 21.19 7.36
C VAL A 118 25.26 22.40 8.32
N ALA A 119 25.85 22.27 9.51
CA ALA A 119 26.02 23.39 10.44
C ALA A 119 27.18 23.20 11.44
N ARG A 120 27.71 24.32 11.97
CA ARG A 120 28.68 24.39 13.09
C ARG A 120 28.19 25.36 14.17
N GLY A 121 28.20 24.94 15.43
CA GLY A 121 27.89 25.78 16.60
C GLY A 121 29.16 26.15 17.39
N ALA A 122 29.18 27.33 18.01
CA ALA A 122 30.28 27.83 18.85
C ALA A 122 30.04 27.54 20.35
N PRO A 123 31.11 27.42 21.18
CA PRO A 123 31.06 26.94 22.56
C PRO A 123 30.23 27.81 23.52
N LEU A 124 29.58 27.15 24.49
CA LEU A 124 28.82 27.78 25.57
C LEU A 124 29.74 28.04 26.77
N SER A 125 30.52 29.12 26.69
CA SER A 125 31.19 29.79 27.81
C SER A 125 32.03 28.95 28.79
N GLY A 126 33.35 29.10 28.69
CA GLY A 126 34.21 29.43 29.83
C GLY A 126 34.85 28.28 30.59
N ASP A 127 36.15 28.12 30.33
CA ASP A 127 37.21 27.56 31.19
C ASP A 127 37.38 26.04 31.34
N ASP A 128 36.70 25.21 30.54
CA ASP A 128 37.03 23.78 30.42
C ASP A 128 37.88 23.52 29.15
N PRO A 129 39.10 22.95 29.23
CA PRO A 129 39.91 22.62 28.05
C PRO A 129 39.29 21.57 27.11
N ASP A 130 38.22 20.91 27.55
CA ASP A 130 37.45 19.94 26.77
C ASP A 130 36.12 20.53 26.21
N ASP A 131 36.02 21.86 26.05
CA ASP A 131 34.83 22.53 25.47
C ASP A 131 34.74 22.24 23.95
N PHE A 132 33.75 21.42 23.55
CA PHE A 132 33.69 20.76 22.24
C PHE A 132 32.96 21.58 21.17
N ASP A 133 33.57 21.69 19.97
CA ASP A 133 32.89 22.15 18.74
C ASP A 133 31.92 21.08 18.24
N TRP A 134 30.71 21.47 17.79
CA TRP A 134 29.68 20.56 17.28
C TRP A 134 29.49 20.69 15.77
N GLU A 135 29.26 19.55 15.10
CA GLU A 135 29.06 19.44 13.66
C GLU A 135 27.78 18.63 13.37
N CYS A 136 26.80 19.21 12.66
CA CYS A 136 25.52 18.56 12.35
C CYS A 136 25.49 18.08 10.90
N TYR A 137 24.91 16.90 10.61
CA TYR A 137 24.95 16.24 9.30
C TYR A 137 23.54 15.86 8.82
N GLN A 138 23.32 15.88 7.50
CA GLN A 138 22.08 15.40 6.84
C GLN A 138 22.24 13.94 6.35
N TYR A 139 21.14 13.20 6.23
CA TYR A 139 21.14 11.88 5.58
C TYR A 139 21.42 12.04 4.07
N GLU A 140 22.36 11.25 3.51
CA GLU A 140 22.35 11.00 2.06
C GLU A 140 21.38 9.89 1.71
N MET A 141 20.09 10.20 1.80
CA MET A 141 19.00 9.63 1.01
C MET A 141 17.89 10.68 1.04
N PHE A 142 17.27 10.94 -0.11
CA PHE A 142 16.36 12.04 -0.47
C PHE A 142 17.03 13.31 -1.02
N PRO A 143 16.91 13.59 -2.34
CA PRO A 143 17.03 14.96 -2.83
C PRO A 143 15.92 15.81 -2.19
N ALA A 144 16.29 16.98 -1.69
CA ALA A 144 15.38 17.93 -1.06
C ALA A 144 14.14 18.22 -1.94
N PRO A 145 12.97 18.55 -1.34
CA PRO A 145 11.84 19.08 -2.07
C PRO A 145 12.29 20.31 -2.87
N LEU A 146 12.04 20.29 -4.18
CA LEU A 146 12.20 21.47 -5.00
C LEU A 146 11.34 22.58 -4.40
N VAL A 147 11.99 23.61 -3.86
CA VAL A 147 11.38 24.90 -3.56
C VAL A 147 10.69 25.35 -4.85
N VAL A 148 9.35 25.32 -4.84
CA VAL A 148 8.52 25.79 -5.94
C VAL A 148 8.77 27.29 -6.07
N ALA A 149 9.65 27.65 -6.99
CA ALA A 149 9.71 29.00 -7.51
C ALA A 149 8.35 29.30 -8.12
N ASP A 150 7.75 30.38 -7.63
CA ASP A 150 6.55 31.04 -8.15
C ASP A 150 6.53 30.96 -9.69
N LYS A 151 5.62 30.13 -10.22
CA LYS A 151 5.37 30.02 -11.65
C LYS A 151 3.87 30.06 -11.87
N THR A 152 3.51 31.12 -12.59
CA THR A 152 2.30 31.32 -13.39
C THR A 152 1.56 30.04 -13.77
N PRO A 153 0.21 30.06 -13.80
CA PRO A 153 -0.59 28.85 -14.03
C PRO A 153 -0.23 28.23 -15.38
N GLN A 154 0.34 27.03 -15.36
CA GLN A 154 0.30 26.15 -16.52
C GLN A 154 -1.12 25.57 -16.63
N PRO A 155 -1.66 25.40 -17.86
CA PRO A 155 -2.95 24.78 -18.05
C PRO A 155 -2.96 23.35 -17.47
N PRO A 156 -4.08 22.88 -16.90
CA PRO A 156 -4.18 21.52 -16.39
C PRO A 156 -3.87 20.52 -17.50
N THR A 157 -2.96 19.59 -17.23
CA THR A 157 -2.62 18.50 -18.15
C THR A 157 -3.79 17.53 -18.15
N THR A 158 -4.74 17.72 -19.06
CA THR A 158 -5.74 16.69 -19.33
C THR A 158 -5.01 15.48 -19.91
N ILE A 159 -5.48 14.27 -19.57
CA ILE A 159 -5.18 13.10 -20.39
C ILE A 159 -5.58 13.49 -21.82
N PRO A 160 -4.69 13.41 -22.83
CA PRO A 160 -5.08 13.70 -24.21
C PRO A 160 -6.33 12.87 -24.53
N ASP A 161 -7.33 13.47 -25.19
CA ASP A 161 -8.65 12.86 -25.47
C ASP A 161 -8.59 11.47 -26.15
N ASP A 162 -7.41 11.05 -26.63
CA ASP A 162 -7.12 9.74 -27.26
C ASP A 162 -6.64 8.63 -26.30
N PHE A 163 -6.29 8.93 -25.04
CA PHE A 163 -5.89 7.86 -24.13
C PHE A 163 -7.12 7.17 -23.52
N PRO A 164 -7.18 5.83 -23.58
CA PRO A 164 -8.33 5.11 -23.08
C PRO A 164 -8.39 5.20 -21.55
N ALA A 165 -9.62 5.23 -21.02
CA ALA A 165 -9.87 5.42 -19.60
C ALA A 165 -9.24 4.32 -18.72
N PRO A 166 -8.65 4.67 -17.57
CA PRO A 166 -8.11 3.69 -16.64
C PRO A 166 -9.21 2.76 -16.12
N GLU A 167 -8.91 1.47 -16.05
CA GLU A 167 -9.89 0.45 -15.71
C GLU A 167 -9.28 -0.85 -15.20
N VAL A 168 -10.14 -1.70 -14.64
CA VAL A 168 -9.92 -3.12 -14.45
C VAL A 168 -11.11 -3.89 -15.04
N THR A 169 -10.85 -4.97 -15.79
CA THR A 169 -11.89 -5.82 -16.41
C THR A 169 -11.37 -7.25 -16.61
N GLY A 170 -12.26 -8.21 -16.89
CA GLY A 170 -11.85 -9.60 -17.17
C GLY A 170 -11.08 -10.25 -16.01
N ASP A 171 -10.04 -11.02 -16.34
CA ASP A 171 -9.24 -11.78 -15.36
C ASP A 171 -8.00 -11.06 -14.78
N PRO A 172 -8.20 -10.25 -13.73
CA PRO A 172 -8.17 -8.80 -13.87
C PRO A 172 -7.06 -8.25 -14.78
N HIS A 173 -7.47 -7.69 -15.92
CA HIS A 173 -6.68 -6.82 -16.78
C HIS A 173 -6.73 -5.39 -16.27
N PHE A 174 -5.62 -4.84 -15.79
CA PHE A 174 -5.51 -3.44 -15.34
C PHE A 174 -4.97 -2.55 -16.44
N ARG A 175 -5.53 -1.33 -16.53
CA ARG A 175 -5.01 -0.23 -17.35
C ARG A 175 -4.85 1.02 -16.50
N THR A 176 -3.61 1.45 -16.25
CA THR A 176 -3.26 2.58 -15.38
C THR A 176 -3.72 3.94 -15.93
N PHE A 177 -3.59 5.00 -15.13
CA PHE A 177 -3.84 6.38 -15.56
C PHE A 177 -2.97 6.83 -16.75
N LYS A 178 -1.81 6.20 -16.95
CA LYS A 178 -0.91 6.46 -18.08
C LYS A 178 -0.91 5.33 -19.12
N ASN A 179 -1.98 4.53 -19.17
CA ASN A 179 -2.20 3.49 -20.17
C ASN A 179 -1.11 2.39 -20.16
N GLU A 180 -0.50 2.14 -19.00
CA GLU A 180 0.27 0.94 -18.77
C GLU A 180 -0.68 -0.21 -18.46
N HIS A 181 -0.39 -1.38 -19.03
CA HIS A 181 -1.23 -2.57 -18.93
C HIS A 181 -0.50 -3.63 -18.12
N PHE A 182 -1.20 -4.21 -17.15
CA PHE A 182 -0.67 -5.32 -16.36
C PHE A 182 -1.78 -6.20 -15.81
N GLU A 183 -1.37 -7.37 -15.33
CA GLU A 183 -2.25 -8.35 -14.71
C GLU A 183 -1.68 -8.67 -13.31
N PHE A 184 -2.57 -8.85 -12.34
CA PHE A 184 -2.21 -9.32 -11.01
C PHE A 184 -3.20 -10.39 -10.56
N HIS A 185 -2.73 -11.64 -10.52
CA HIS A 185 -3.59 -12.78 -10.22
C HIS A 185 -3.63 -13.17 -8.73
N GLY A 186 -3.47 -12.23 -7.80
CA GLY A 186 -3.64 -12.51 -6.37
C GLY A 186 -5.11 -12.61 -5.96
N GLN A 187 -5.40 -13.37 -4.90
CA GLN A 187 -6.67 -13.33 -4.16
C GLN A 187 -6.47 -12.56 -2.86
N CYS A 188 -7.11 -11.40 -2.76
CA CYS A 188 -7.17 -10.54 -1.58
C CYS A 188 -8.11 -9.35 -1.85
N ASP A 189 -8.20 -8.45 -0.88
CA ASP A 189 -8.74 -7.11 -1.10
C ASP A 189 -7.58 -6.19 -1.53
N LEU A 190 -7.78 -5.37 -2.57
CA LEU A 190 -6.78 -4.48 -3.17
C LEU A 190 -7.28 -3.03 -3.17
N VAL A 191 -6.39 -2.07 -2.93
CA VAL A 191 -6.65 -0.64 -3.15
C VAL A 191 -6.40 -0.33 -4.63
N MET A 192 -7.47 -0.16 -5.41
CA MET A 192 -7.35 0.26 -6.81
C MET A 192 -6.85 1.69 -6.88
N THR A 193 -7.60 2.62 -6.26
CA THR A 193 -7.20 4.01 -6.18
C THR A 193 -7.82 4.70 -4.97
N LYS A 194 -7.09 5.65 -4.40
CA LYS A 194 -7.52 6.50 -3.29
C LYS A 194 -7.11 7.94 -3.56
N VAL A 195 -8.05 8.85 -3.40
CA VAL A 195 -7.88 10.30 -3.49
C VAL A 195 -8.31 10.91 -2.17
N GLN A 196 -7.37 11.50 -1.44
CA GLN A 196 -7.69 12.27 -0.24
C GLN A 196 -8.24 13.64 -0.61
N ASN A 197 -9.18 14.15 0.19
CA ASN A 197 -9.81 15.47 0.00
C ASN A 197 -10.37 15.66 -1.43
N PHE A 198 -11.03 14.62 -1.94
CA PHE A 198 -11.66 14.59 -3.24
C PHE A 198 -12.60 15.79 -3.45
N ALA A 199 -12.61 16.35 -4.67
CA ALA A 199 -13.35 17.56 -5.01
C ALA A 199 -12.94 18.79 -4.16
N ASN A 200 -11.69 18.83 -3.68
CA ASN A 200 -11.15 19.87 -2.79
C ASN A 200 -11.99 20.05 -1.50
N LYS A 201 -12.62 18.98 -1.03
CA LYS A 201 -13.46 18.97 0.18
C LYS A 201 -12.70 18.25 1.30
N GLU A 202 -12.33 19.00 2.32
CA GLU A 202 -11.64 18.46 3.50
C GLU A 202 -12.43 17.33 4.14
N GLY A 203 -11.77 16.19 4.38
CA GLY A 203 -12.37 15.01 5.00
C GLY A 203 -13.34 14.21 4.12
N ILE A 204 -13.44 14.54 2.82
CA ILE A 204 -14.18 13.75 1.85
C ILE A 204 -13.18 13.03 0.94
N ASP A 205 -12.95 11.75 1.21
CA ASP A 205 -12.07 10.92 0.39
C ASP A 205 -12.88 10.15 -0.66
N LEU A 206 -12.24 9.87 -1.80
CA LEU A 206 -12.71 8.89 -2.78
C LEU A 206 -11.79 7.67 -2.70
N GLU A 207 -12.34 6.48 -2.52
CA GLU A 207 -11.57 5.24 -2.48
C GLU A 207 -12.28 4.11 -3.20
N ILE A 208 -11.54 3.38 -4.03
CA ILE A 208 -12.01 2.21 -4.75
C ILE A 208 -11.17 1.02 -4.29
N GLN A 209 -11.83 0.02 -3.70
CA GLN A 209 -11.23 -1.26 -3.36
C GLN A 209 -11.83 -2.38 -4.22
N LEU A 210 -11.01 -3.38 -4.54
CA LEU A 210 -11.37 -4.55 -5.32
C LEU A 210 -11.18 -5.80 -4.48
N ARG A 211 -12.12 -6.74 -4.53
CA ARG A 211 -11.95 -8.08 -3.97
C ARG A 211 -11.73 -9.05 -5.10
N THR A 212 -10.54 -9.63 -5.15
CA THR A 212 -10.17 -10.61 -6.18
C THR A 212 -10.32 -12.04 -5.66
N SER A 213 -10.64 -12.98 -6.55
CA SER A 213 -10.74 -14.41 -6.24
C SER A 213 -9.99 -15.24 -7.28
N ILE A 214 -9.17 -16.18 -6.82
CA ILE A 214 -8.38 -17.05 -7.70
C ILE A 214 -9.23 -18.23 -8.21
N VAL A 215 -9.06 -18.53 -9.50
CA VAL A 215 -9.50 -19.75 -10.17
C VAL A 215 -8.29 -20.45 -10.76
N ARG A 216 -7.78 -21.45 -10.04
CA ARG A 216 -6.59 -22.24 -10.42
C ARG A 216 -5.33 -21.36 -10.64
N TYR A 217 -5.10 -20.92 -11.87
CA TYR A 217 -3.92 -20.18 -12.31
C TYR A 217 -4.19 -18.71 -12.66
N TRP A 218 -5.46 -18.29 -12.70
CA TRP A 218 -5.89 -16.91 -12.94
C TRP A 218 -6.78 -16.43 -11.79
N SER A 219 -7.18 -15.16 -11.78
CA SER A 219 -8.11 -14.59 -10.80
C SER A 219 -9.07 -13.61 -11.48
N TYR A 220 -10.10 -13.16 -10.79
CA TYR A 220 -10.99 -12.10 -11.28
C TYR A 220 -11.41 -11.17 -10.15
N VAL A 221 -11.85 -9.96 -10.47
CA VAL A 221 -12.52 -9.09 -9.50
C VAL A 221 -13.94 -9.60 -9.28
N LYS A 222 -14.19 -10.12 -8.08
CA LYS A 222 -15.50 -10.63 -7.66
C LYS A 222 -16.41 -9.51 -7.13
N THR A 223 -15.82 -8.53 -6.45
CA THR A 223 -16.55 -7.42 -5.83
C THR A 223 -15.74 -6.13 -5.97
N ALA A 224 -16.41 -5.01 -6.24
CA ALA A 224 -15.82 -3.68 -6.16
C ALA A 224 -16.58 -2.84 -5.13
N ALA A 225 -15.84 -2.11 -4.30
CA ALA A 225 -16.41 -1.18 -3.33
C ALA A 225 -15.87 0.23 -3.56
N ILE A 226 -16.78 1.20 -3.65
CA ILE A 226 -16.46 2.62 -3.85
C ILE A 226 -16.97 3.39 -2.64
N ARG A 227 -16.06 4.08 -1.95
CA ARG A 227 -16.38 5.04 -0.90
C ARG A 227 -16.23 6.46 -1.41
N ILE A 228 -17.22 7.32 -1.14
CA ILE A 228 -17.10 8.77 -1.29
C ILE A 228 -17.58 9.43 0.00
N GLY A 229 -16.64 10.04 0.74
CA GLY A 229 -16.88 10.52 2.09
C GLY A 229 -17.26 9.35 3.01
N THR A 230 -18.51 9.32 3.47
CA THR A 230 -19.02 8.27 4.37
C THR A 230 -19.87 7.22 3.67
N ASP A 231 -20.31 7.47 2.43
CA ASP A 231 -21.14 6.52 1.72
C ASP A 231 -20.27 5.49 0.99
N ILE A 232 -20.69 4.23 1.04
CA ILE A 232 -20.02 3.08 0.43
C ILE A 232 -21.00 2.36 -0.47
N LEU A 233 -20.68 2.23 -1.76
CA LEU A 233 -21.34 1.34 -2.69
C LEU A 233 -20.45 0.12 -2.94
N GLU A 234 -20.92 -1.05 -2.54
CA GLU A 234 -20.30 -2.33 -2.84
C GLU A 234 -21.15 -3.07 -3.89
N VAL A 235 -20.52 -3.57 -4.96
CA VAL A 235 -21.17 -4.30 -6.06
C VAL A 235 -20.45 -5.62 -6.29
N GLU A 236 -21.19 -6.71 -6.26
CA GLU A 236 -20.71 -8.09 -6.44
C GLU A 236 -21.21 -8.68 -7.76
N GLY A 237 -20.35 -9.45 -8.42
CA GLY A 237 -20.71 -10.25 -9.59
C GLY A 237 -21.43 -11.54 -9.19
N SER A 238 -22.30 -12.06 -10.06
CA SER A 238 -23.05 -13.29 -9.82
C SER A 238 -23.18 -14.16 -11.08
N ALA A 239 -22.81 -15.45 -10.96
CA ALA A 239 -23.01 -16.46 -12.01
C ALA A 239 -24.50 -16.81 -12.23
N ALA A 240 -25.37 -16.52 -11.26
CA ALA A 240 -26.70 -17.07 -11.20
C ALA A 240 -27.63 -16.48 -12.28
N LYS A 241 -28.19 -17.35 -13.12
CA LYS A 241 -29.43 -17.06 -13.87
C LYS A 241 -30.61 -17.41 -12.95
N GLU A 242 -30.79 -16.67 -11.86
CA GLU A 242 -31.95 -16.88 -10.99
C GLU A 242 -33.21 -16.18 -11.52
N ASP A 243 -34.35 -16.80 -11.23
CA ASP A 243 -35.66 -16.64 -11.86
C ASP A 243 -36.31 -15.25 -11.70
N GLY A 244 -35.77 -14.25 -12.39
CA GLY A 244 -36.50 -13.04 -12.78
C GLY A 244 -36.73 -11.97 -11.72
N ILE A 245 -36.01 -12.02 -10.58
CA ILE A 245 -36.02 -10.95 -9.56
C ILE A 245 -34.60 -10.39 -9.47
N ASP A 246 -34.48 -9.08 -9.65
CA ASP A 246 -33.28 -8.23 -9.58
C ASP A 246 -31.92 -8.94 -9.50
N LYS A 247 -31.24 -9.04 -10.65
CA LYS A 247 -29.88 -9.59 -10.87
C LYS A 247 -28.75 -8.81 -10.18
N ARG A 248 -29.10 -7.96 -9.22
CA ARG A 248 -28.24 -6.96 -8.65
C ARG A 248 -27.80 -7.44 -7.27
N HIS A 249 -26.50 -7.57 -7.10
CA HIS A 249 -25.90 -7.83 -5.80
C HIS A 249 -25.12 -6.57 -5.45
N TYR A 250 -25.77 -5.64 -4.73
CA TYR A 250 -25.09 -4.46 -4.22
C TYR A 250 -25.52 -4.15 -2.80
N HIS A 251 -24.62 -3.49 -2.07
CA HIS A 251 -24.85 -2.96 -0.76
C HIS A 251 -24.56 -1.46 -0.78
N ILE A 252 -25.44 -0.66 -0.19
CA ILE A 252 -25.14 0.74 0.12
C ILE A 252 -24.97 0.83 1.64
N ASN A 253 -23.82 1.28 2.12
CA ASN A 253 -23.52 1.36 3.56
C ASN A 253 -23.81 0.04 4.30
N PHE A 254 -23.43 -1.08 3.68
CA PHE A 254 -23.67 -2.46 4.14
C PHE A 254 -25.15 -2.90 4.18
N GLU A 255 -26.08 -2.08 3.69
CA GLU A 255 -27.48 -2.46 3.49
C GLU A 255 -27.68 -3.07 2.11
N HIS A 256 -28.01 -4.36 2.08
CA HIS A 256 -28.29 -5.10 0.85
C HIS A 256 -29.48 -4.50 0.10
N LEU A 257 -29.27 -4.13 -1.17
CA LEU A 257 -30.27 -3.49 -2.02
C LEU A 257 -30.90 -2.22 -1.43
N GLY A 258 -30.16 -1.50 -0.58
CA GLY A 258 -30.62 -0.22 -0.05
C GLY A 258 -30.86 0.84 -1.14
N PRO A 259 -31.47 1.98 -0.78
CA PRO A 259 -31.86 3.02 -1.74
C PRO A 259 -30.63 3.71 -2.35
N LEU A 260 -30.30 3.35 -3.59
CA LEU A 260 -29.15 3.87 -4.32
C LEU A 260 -29.59 4.90 -5.36
N THR A 261 -29.72 6.16 -4.94
CA THR A 261 -29.90 7.30 -5.87
C THR A 261 -28.68 8.19 -5.94
N HIS A 262 -27.89 8.22 -4.87
CA HIS A 262 -26.68 9.01 -4.75
C HIS A 262 -25.61 8.23 -3.96
N LEU A 263 -24.35 8.58 -4.16
CA LEU A 263 -23.19 8.13 -3.41
C LEU A 263 -22.33 9.34 -3.07
N GLY A 264 -22.16 9.69 -1.79
CA GLY A 264 -21.39 10.87 -1.39
C GLY A 264 -21.97 12.18 -1.93
N GLY A 265 -23.28 12.21 -2.19
CA GLY A 265 -23.97 13.35 -2.81
C GLY A 265 -23.90 13.40 -4.35
N TYR A 266 -23.26 12.43 -5.00
CA TYR A 266 -23.21 12.31 -6.47
C TYR A 266 -24.28 11.37 -7.00
N PRO A 267 -25.00 11.71 -8.07
CA PRO A 267 -26.08 10.88 -8.58
C PRO A 267 -25.56 9.54 -9.13
N VAL A 268 -26.29 8.48 -8.85
CA VAL A 268 -26.01 7.12 -9.32
C VAL A 268 -27.11 6.67 -10.28
N THR A 269 -26.71 6.27 -11.49
CA THR A 269 -27.60 5.65 -12.47
C THR A 269 -27.32 4.16 -12.56
N ILE A 270 -28.37 3.35 -12.39
CA ILE A 270 -28.28 1.91 -12.56
C ILE A 270 -28.94 1.56 -13.90
N SER A 271 -28.23 0.84 -14.76
CA SER A 271 -28.75 0.25 -16.00
C SER A 271 -28.91 -1.26 -15.82
N PRO A 272 -30.10 -1.75 -15.43
CA PRO A 272 -30.31 -3.19 -15.17
C PRO A 272 -30.12 -4.06 -16.41
N ARG A 273 -30.32 -3.50 -17.61
CA ARG A 273 -30.12 -4.23 -18.87
C ARG A 273 -28.65 -4.53 -19.14
N ASN A 274 -27.78 -3.62 -18.72
CA ASN A 274 -26.34 -3.68 -18.98
C ASN A 274 -25.55 -4.04 -17.71
N ASN A 275 -26.24 -4.35 -16.61
CA ASN A 275 -25.66 -4.58 -15.29
C ASN A 275 -24.61 -3.53 -14.91
N LYS A 276 -24.93 -2.25 -15.17
CA LYS A 276 -23.98 -1.14 -15.05
C LYS A 276 -24.45 -0.13 -14.01
N TYR A 277 -23.53 0.29 -13.15
CA TYR A 277 -23.70 1.37 -12.19
C TYR A 277 -22.81 2.52 -12.64
N THR A 278 -23.37 3.71 -12.79
CA THR A 278 -22.63 4.91 -13.18
C THR A 278 -22.78 5.95 -12.08
N ILE A 279 -21.68 6.29 -11.42
CA ILE A 279 -21.59 7.40 -10.48
C ILE A 279 -21.14 8.62 -11.29
N ASP A 280 -21.97 9.66 -11.34
CA ASP A 280 -21.71 10.86 -12.13
C ASP A 280 -21.09 11.95 -11.24
N LEU A 281 -19.82 12.26 -11.51
CA LEU A 281 -19.00 13.21 -10.75
C LEU A 281 -18.87 14.56 -11.47
N ASP A 282 -19.62 14.77 -12.56
CA ASP A 282 -19.57 15.93 -13.46
C ASP A 282 -19.73 17.28 -12.73
N LYS A 283 -20.48 17.28 -11.63
CA LYS A 283 -20.74 18.47 -10.81
C LYS A 283 -19.44 19.15 -10.33
N ASP A 284 -18.45 18.35 -9.93
CA ASP A 284 -17.17 18.88 -9.42
C ASP A 284 -16.05 18.77 -10.46
N TYR A 285 -16.12 17.76 -11.34
CA TYR A 285 -15.13 17.55 -12.40
C TYR A 285 -15.83 17.22 -13.73
N PRO A 286 -15.89 18.15 -14.68
CA PRO A 286 -16.63 17.97 -15.94
C PRO A 286 -16.22 16.69 -16.69
N GLY A 287 -17.21 15.88 -17.06
CA GLY A 287 -17.04 14.62 -17.76
C GLY A 287 -16.61 13.43 -16.89
N LEU A 288 -16.30 13.65 -15.60
CA LEU A 288 -15.82 12.59 -14.72
C LEU A 288 -16.95 11.64 -14.30
N LYS A 289 -16.73 10.33 -14.52
CA LYS A 289 -17.66 9.27 -14.10
C LYS A 289 -16.89 8.05 -13.64
N ILE A 290 -17.48 7.30 -12.71
CA ILE A 290 -17.02 5.95 -12.37
C ILE A 290 -18.11 4.97 -12.78
N GLU A 291 -17.74 4.00 -13.61
CA GLU A 291 -18.63 2.93 -14.05
C GLU A 291 -18.21 1.60 -13.43
N ILE A 292 -19.16 0.90 -12.81
CA ILE A 292 -19.02 -0.50 -12.42
C ILE A 292 -19.89 -1.32 -13.37
N LYS A 293 -19.32 -2.33 -14.03
CA LYS A 293 -20.05 -3.27 -14.90
C LYS A 293 -19.93 -4.66 -14.31
N THR A 294 -21.03 -5.41 -14.23
CA THR A 294 -20.97 -6.82 -13.86
C THR A 294 -21.33 -7.73 -15.03
N PHE A 295 -20.55 -8.79 -15.20
CA PHE A 295 -20.78 -9.82 -16.21
C PHE A 295 -20.50 -11.18 -15.59
N LYS A 296 -21.56 -11.99 -15.40
CA LYS A 296 -21.47 -13.20 -14.57
C LYS A 296 -20.83 -12.83 -13.21
N GLU A 297 -19.81 -13.55 -12.77
CA GLU A 297 -19.09 -13.30 -11.51
C GLU A 297 -18.09 -12.15 -11.58
N PHE A 298 -17.81 -11.61 -12.78
CA PHE A 298 -16.79 -10.60 -13.01
C PHE A 298 -17.35 -9.20 -12.76
N VAL A 299 -16.55 -8.36 -12.10
CA VAL A 299 -16.82 -6.95 -11.86
C VAL A 299 -15.72 -6.11 -12.50
N GLY A 300 -16.07 -5.27 -13.47
CA GLY A 300 -15.16 -4.28 -14.03
C GLY A 300 -15.40 -2.91 -13.41
N VAL A 301 -14.33 -2.12 -13.24
CA VAL A 301 -14.40 -0.71 -12.80
C VAL A 301 -13.65 0.16 -13.80
N LYS A 302 -14.30 1.22 -14.28
CA LYS A 302 -13.74 2.16 -15.27
C LYS A 302 -13.91 3.60 -14.79
N ILE A 303 -12.84 4.39 -14.84
CA ILE A 303 -12.87 5.82 -14.48
C ILE A 303 -12.78 6.64 -15.77
N ILE A 304 -13.89 7.25 -16.17
CA ILE A 304 -14.03 8.03 -17.40
C ILE A 304 -13.81 9.50 -17.08
N GLY A 305 -13.00 10.20 -17.88
CA GLY A 305 -12.79 11.65 -17.71
C GLY A 305 -11.87 12.01 -16.53
N ALA A 306 -10.99 11.10 -16.12
CA ALA A 306 -10.00 11.39 -15.09
C ALA A 306 -9.03 12.50 -15.54
N THR A 307 -8.76 13.45 -14.65
CA THR A 307 -7.88 14.60 -14.89
C THR A 307 -6.86 14.75 -13.77
N GLU A 308 -5.80 15.54 -13.99
CA GLU A 308 -4.84 15.85 -12.93
C GLU A 308 -5.52 16.58 -11.74
N GLU A 309 -6.59 17.32 -11.99
CA GLU A 309 -7.34 18.00 -10.93
C GLU A 309 -8.15 17.04 -10.05
N SER A 310 -8.57 15.89 -10.59
CA SER A 310 -9.40 14.90 -9.89
C SER A 310 -8.61 13.74 -9.31
N PHE A 311 -7.55 13.30 -10.01
CA PHE A 311 -6.74 12.12 -9.64
C PHE A 311 -5.23 12.43 -9.56
N GLY A 312 -4.80 13.70 -9.64
CA GLY A 312 -3.38 14.07 -9.66
C GLY A 312 -2.59 13.71 -8.39
N ASN A 313 -3.27 13.49 -7.27
CA ASN A 313 -2.72 13.00 -6.00
C ASN A 313 -3.23 11.60 -5.65
N ALA A 314 -3.79 10.88 -6.63
CA ALA A 314 -4.27 9.54 -6.41
C ALA A 314 -3.11 8.59 -6.09
N ILE A 315 -3.33 7.71 -5.14
CA ILE A 315 -2.44 6.58 -4.82
C ILE A 315 -3.18 5.26 -5.06
N GLY A 316 -2.46 4.16 -5.25
CA GLY A 316 -3.05 2.85 -5.48
C GLY A 316 -2.35 2.07 -6.57
N ILE A 317 -2.87 0.87 -6.86
CA ILE A 317 -2.32 -0.03 -7.88
C ILE A 317 -2.37 0.56 -9.30
N MET A 318 -3.19 1.60 -9.52
CA MET A 318 -3.33 2.29 -10.81
C MET A 318 -2.17 3.25 -11.16
N GLY A 319 -1.17 3.36 -10.27
CA GLY A 319 0.01 4.21 -10.46
C GLY A 319 -0.24 5.70 -10.26
N ASP A 320 0.82 6.49 -10.28
CA ASP A 320 0.75 7.94 -10.18
C ASP A 320 0.19 8.56 -11.47
N PHE A 321 -0.78 9.46 -11.31
CA PHE A 321 -1.47 10.07 -12.44
C PHE A 321 -0.55 10.92 -13.32
N LYS A 322 0.46 11.58 -12.74
CA LYS A 322 1.28 12.57 -13.44
C LYS A 322 2.41 11.90 -14.22
N THR A 323 3.11 10.98 -13.56
CA THR A 323 4.33 10.32 -14.05
C THR A 323 4.04 8.96 -14.67
N GLY A 324 2.97 8.28 -14.24
CA GLY A 324 2.70 6.88 -14.58
C GLY A 324 3.50 5.87 -13.76
N ASN A 325 4.38 6.32 -12.87
CA ASN A 325 5.15 5.42 -12.04
C ASN A 325 4.24 4.68 -11.05
N THR A 326 4.49 3.39 -10.89
CA THR A 326 3.84 2.52 -9.92
C THR A 326 4.60 2.60 -8.59
N TYR A 327 4.10 3.41 -7.66
CA TYR A 327 4.75 3.60 -6.36
C TYR A 327 4.26 2.62 -5.31
N GLY A 328 5.14 2.31 -4.35
CA GLY A 328 4.72 1.74 -3.08
C GLY A 328 4.03 2.76 -2.17
N ARG A 329 3.53 2.29 -1.03
CA ARG A 329 2.82 3.12 -0.03
C ARG A 329 3.71 4.17 0.62
N ASP A 330 5.03 4.01 0.54
CA ASP A 330 6.00 5.02 0.95
C ASP A 330 6.01 6.26 0.03
N GLY A 331 5.31 6.19 -1.11
CA GLY A 331 5.20 7.27 -2.10
C GLY A 331 6.49 7.54 -2.86
N SER A 332 7.52 6.68 -2.73
CA SER A 332 8.86 6.96 -3.25
C SER A 332 9.49 5.77 -3.98
N THR A 333 9.25 4.56 -3.49
CA THR A 333 9.75 3.32 -4.08
C THR A 333 8.96 3.03 -5.35
N VAL A 334 9.65 3.00 -6.50
CA VAL A 334 9.04 2.60 -7.77
C VAL A 334 9.10 1.08 -7.88
N LEU A 335 7.95 0.44 -8.05
CA LEU A 335 7.78 -1.00 -8.16
C LEU A 335 7.61 -1.40 -9.63
N HIS A 336 8.64 -2.04 -10.18
CA HIS A 336 8.64 -2.48 -11.58
C HIS A 336 8.04 -3.87 -11.78
N ASP A 337 7.90 -4.66 -10.72
CA ASP A 337 7.24 -5.97 -10.75
C ASP A 337 5.78 -5.81 -10.33
N PHE A 338 4.85 -6.23 -11.19
CA PHE A 338 3.41 -6.07 -10.94
C PHE A 338 2.87 -7.02 -9.86
N ASN A 339 3.57 -8.12 -9.55
CA ASN A 339 3.21 -8.94 -8.39
C ASN A 339 3.62 -8.24 -7.10
N GLU A 340 4.81 -7.63 -7.05
CA GLU A 340 5.23 -6.79 -5.93
C GLU A 340 4.26 -5.61 -5.75
N LEU A 341 3.86 -4.95 -6.85
CA LEU A 341 2.86 -3.88 -6.84
C LEU A 341 1.50 -4.35 -6.30
N GLY A 342 0.99 -5.50 -6.75
CA GLY A 342 -0.27 -6.04 -6.27
C GLY A 342 -0.24 -6.44 -4.80
N LEU A 343 0.88 -6.99 -4.32
CA LEU A 343 1.09 -7.30 -2.90
C LEU A 343 1.18 -6.03 -2.04
N GLU A 344 1.88 -5.01 -2.51
CA GLU A 344 2.01 -3.72 -1.83
C GLU A 344 0.66 -3.01 -1.64
N TRP A 345 -0.21 -3.10 -2.65
CA TRP A 345 -1.55 -2.52 -2.63
C TRP A 345 -2.63 -3.46 -2.08
N GLN A 346 -2.26 -4.55 -1.40
CA GLN A 346 -3.19 -5.28 -0.54
C GLN A 346 -3.79 -4.33 0.51
N VAL A 347 -5.10 -4.41 0.72
CA VAL A 347 -5.82 -3.59 1.71
C VAL A 347 -5.25 -3.85 3.11
N LEU A 348 -4.85 -2.76 3.75
CA LEU A 348 -4.39 -2.72 5.13
C LEU A 348 -5.53 -2.32 6.07
N PRO A 349 -5.43 -2.61 7.38
CA PRO A 349 -6.41 -2.12 8.35
C PRO A 349 -6.60 -0.59 8.34
N SER A 350 -5.58 0.17 7.94
CA SER A 350 -5.60 1.64 7.83
C SER A 350 -6.36 2.18 6.61
N ASP A 351 -6.59 1.38 5.57
CA ASP A 351 -7.36 1.81 4.38
C ASP A 351 -8.87 1.88 4.71
N GLY A 352 -9.30 1.12 5.71
CA GLY A 352 -10.66 1.02 6.19
C GLY A 352 -11.45 -0.08 5.50
N LYS A 353 -12.48 -0.57 6.19
CA LYS A 353 -13.34 -1.65 5.71
C LYS A 353 -14.40 -1.11 4.74
N LEU A 354 -14.30 -1.46 3.46
CA LEU A 354 -15.32 -1.11 2.46
C LEU A 354 -16.28 -2.25 2.09
N PHE A 355 -15.89 -3.50 2.31
CA PHE A 355 -16.74 -4.67 2.03
C PHE A 355 -17.58 -5.02 3.26
N HIS A 356 -18.87 -5.32 3.08
CA HIS A 356 -19.76 -5.72 4.19
C HIS A 356 -19.24 -6.98 4.90
N GLU A 357 -18.80 -7.97 4.13
CA GLU A 357 -18.21 -9.22 4.60
C GLU A 357 -16.68 -9.18 4.60
N ILE A 358 -16.10 -9.85 5.59
CA ILE A 358 -14.65 -10.07 5.66
C ILE A 358 -14.33 -11.36 4.90
N ALA A 359 -13.49 -11.26 3.87
CA ALA A 359 -12.98 -12.41 3.12
C ALA A 359 -11.48 -12.61 3.39
N LYS A 360 -11.01 -13.85 3.33
CA LYS A 360 -9.58 -14.16 3.46
C LYS A 360 -8.86 -14.14 2.10
N PRO A 361 -7.58 -13.75 2.06
CA PRO A 361 -6.75 -13.32 3.20
C PRO A 361 -6.99 -11.85 3.59
N GLN A 362 -6.67 -11.49 4.83
CA GLN A 362 -6.60 -10.11 5.31
C GLN A 362 -5.20 -9.89 5.88
N PHE A 363 -4.62 -8.71 5.68
CA PHE A 363 -3.32 -8.37 6.26
C PHE A 363 -3.30 -8.68 7.77
N PRO A 364 -2.24 -9.32 8.32
CA PRO A 364 -0.92 -9.59 7.71
C PRO A 364 -0.82 -10.88 6.89
N GLU A 365 -1.92 -11.61 6.70
CA GLU A 365 -1.92 -12.72 5.75
C GLU A 365 -1.86 -12.16 4.32
N LEU A 366 -0.77 -12.45 3.61
CA LEU A 366 -0.54 -11.94 2.26
C LEU A 366 -1.57 -12.50 1.27
N CYS A 367 -1.77 -11.78 0.16
CA CYS A 367 -2.56 -12.27 -0.97
C CYS A 367 -2.13 -13.70 -1.34
N TYR A 368 -3.11 -14.57 -1.55
CA TYR A 368 -2.80 -15.88 -2.12
C TYR A 368 -2.44 -15.67 -3.58
N LEU A 369 -1.28 -16.18 -4.01
CA LEU A 369 -0.85 -16.15 -5.40
C LEU A 369 -1.11 -17.52 -6.05
N PRO A 370 -1.34 -17.59 -7.38
CA PRO A 370 -1.54 -18.87 -8.04
C PRO A 370 -0.27 -19.73 -7.97
N GLU A 371 -0.43 -21.03 -7.75
CA GLU A 371 0.71 -21.97 -7.67
C GLU A 371 1.44 -22.12 -9.02
N ASP A 372 0.73 -21.92 -10.12
CA ASP A 372 1.25 -21.93 -11.50
C ASP A 372 0.81 -20.66 -12.24
N PRO A 373 1.51 -19.51 -12.06
CA PRO A 373 1.13 -18.23 -12.64
C PRO A 373 1.17 -18.20 -14.17
N ARG A 374 1.89 -19.16 -14.79
CA ARG A 374 2.01 -19.26 -16.25
C ARG A 374 0.90 -20.12 -16.85
N GLY A 375 0.08 -20.75 -16.02
CA GLY A 375 -0.93 -21.72 -16.45
C GLY A 375 -0.32 -22.80 -17.35
N GLU A 376 0.95 -23.16 -17.11
CA GLU A 376 1.65 -24.16 -17.92
C GLU A 376 0.91 -25.49 -17.74
N ARG A 377 0.00 -25.78 -18.68
CA ARG A 377 -0.86 -26.97 -18.70
C ARG A 377 0.02 -28.22 -18.62
N ALA A 378 0.36 -28.63 -17.41
CA ALA A 378 1.04 -29.89 -17.15
C ALA A 378 0.03 -31.00 -17.48
N ARG A 379 0.04 -31.42 -18.75
CA ARG A 379 -0.41 -32.72 -19.21
C ARG A 379 -1.92 -33.01 -19.26
N ARG A 380 -2.78 -32.07 -19.68
CA ARG A 380 -4.14 -32.42 -20.15
C ARG A 380 -4.60 -31.61 -21.36
N LEU A 381 -4.17 -32.06 -22.55
CA LEU A 381 -4.70 -31.64 -23.86
C LEU A 381 -6.20 -31.98 -24.09
N ALA A 382 -6.90 -32.50 -23.08
CA ALA A 382 -8.26 -33.04 -23.20
C ALA A 382 -9.35 -32.18 -22.50
N GLU A 383 -9.00 -31.01 -21.96
CA GLU A 383 -9.93 -30.13 -21.20
C GLU A 383 -10.16 -28.76 -21.88
N SER A 384 -9.77 -28.59 -23.16
CA SER A 384 -9.95 -27.34 -23.91
C SER A 384 -10.88 -27.58 -25.09
N ASP A 385 -12.14 -27.24 -24.94
CA ASP A 385 -13.16 -27.41 -25.98
C ASP A 385 -13.22 -26.20 -26.93
N ILE A 386 -12.76 -25.02 -26.48
CA ILE A 386 -12.69 -23.81 -27.30
C ILE A 386 -11.29 -23.67 -27.90
N THR A 387 -11.23 -23.42 -29.22
CA THR A 387 -10.00 -23.14 -29.96
C THR A 387 -9.68 -21.65 -29.97
N GLU A 388 -8.41 -21.32 -30.23
CA GLU A 388 -7.95 -19.93 -30.35
C GLU A 388 -8.70 -19.19 -31.47
N GLU A 389 -8.95 -19.83 -32.61
CA GLU A 389 -9.69 -19.22 -33.72
C GLU A 389 -11.15 -18.91 -33.35
N ALA A 390 -11.78 -19.75 -32.52
CA ALA A 390 -13.13 -19.51 -32.03
C ALA A 390 -13.16 -18.33 -31.05
N ALA A 391 -12.16 -18.23 -30.18
CA ALA A 391 -12.00 -17.10 -29.26
C ALA A 391 -11.74 -15.79 -30.02
N GLU A 392 -10.81 -15.77 -30.98
CA GLU A 392 -10.54 -14.62 -31.84
C GLU A 392 -11.80 -14.17 -32.60
N ALA A 393 -12.58 -15.11 -33.14
CA ALA A 393 -13.80 -14.81 -33.85
C ALA A 393 -14.87 -14.18 -32.93
N ALA A 394 -14.99 -14.63 -31.68
CA ALA A 394 -15.91 -14.05 -30.70
C ALA A 394 -15.49 -12.61 -30.34
N CYS A 395 -14.21 -12.36 -30.15
CA CYS A 395 -13.66 -11.06 -29.76
C CYS A 395 -13.46 -10.07 -30.93
N ALA A 396 -13.69 -10.49 -32.18
CA ALA A 396 -13.39 -9.71 -33.38
C ALA A 396 -14.13 -8.35 -33.47
N SER A 397 -15.23 -8.18 -32.73
CA SER A 397 -15.99 -6.92 -32.69
C SER A 397 -15.35 -5.84 -31.82
N LEU A 398 -14.43 -6.21 -30.92
CA LEU A 398 -13.72 -5.29 -30.05
C LEU A 398 -12.68 -4.49 -30.84
N LYS A 399 -12.79 -3.17 -30.77
CA LYS A 399 -11.95 -2.23 -31.53
C LYS A 399 -10.61 -1.98 -30.85
N ASP A 400 -10.62 -1.94 -29.53
CA ASP A 400 -9.42 -1.75 -28.74
C ASP A 400 -8.62 -3.06 -28.73
N ASP A 401 -7.33 -2.95 -29.05
CA ASP A 401 -6.46 -4.13 -29.18
C ASP A 401 -6.18 -4.79 -27.82
N PHE A 402 -6.22 -4.03 -26.73
CA PHE A 402 -6.05 -4.56 -25.38
C PHE A 402 -7.31 -5.32 -24.96
N ASP A 403 -8.49 -4.72 -25.14
CA ASP A 403 -9.77 -5.39 -24.89
C ASP A 403 -9.90 -6.67 -25.71
N ARG A 404 -9.47 -6.63 -26.98
CA ARG A 404 -9.52 -7.82 -27.86
C ARG A 404 -8.59 -8.93 -27.37
N LYS A 405 -7.36 -8.61 -26.94
CA LYS A 405 -6.40 -9.60 -26.43
C LYS A 405 -6.85 -10.18 -25.09
N GLY A 406 -7.28 -9.33 -24.15
CA GLY A 406 -7.84 -9.76 -22.88
C GLY A 406 -9.04 -10.68 -23.10
N CYS A 407 -9.97 -10.30 -23.98
CA CYS A 407 -11.12 -11.13 -24.33
C CYS A 407 -10.73 -12.53 -24.84
N VAL A 408 -9.74 -12.62 -25.72
CA VAL A 408 -9.29 -13.93 -26.23
C VAL A 408 -8.69 -14.76 -25.10
N TYR A 409 -7.86 -14.15 -24.25
CA TYR A 409 -7.26 -14.82 -23.11
C TYR A 409 -8.33 -15.32 -22.13
N ASP A 410 -9.26 -14.45 -21.72
CA ASP A 410 -10.39 -14.77 -20.84
C ASP A 410 -11.22 -15.94 -21.38
N ILE A 411 -11.57 -15.93 -22.67
CA ILE A 411 -12.32 -17.02 -23.31
C ILE A 411 -11.53 -18.34 -23.20
N LEU A 412 -10.22 -18.31 -23.42
CA LEU A 412 -9.37 -19.51 -23.34
C LEU A 412 -9.12 -19.96 -21.89
N ALA A 413 -9.06 -19.04 -20.94
CA ALA A 413 -8.87 -19.33 -19.51
C ALA A 413 -10.15 -19.89 -18.88
N THR A 414 -11.30 -19.31 -19.23
CA THR A 414 -12.63 -19.69 -18.70
C THR A 414 -13.28 -20.83 -19.49
N GLN A 415 -12.85 -21.07 -20.73
CA GLN A 415 -13.52 -21.94 -21.70
C GLN A 415 -14.99 -21.50 -21.96
N ASP A 416 -15.21 -20.18 -22.10
CA ASP A 416 -16.55 -19.60 -22.27
C ASP A 416 -16.58 -18.46 -23.31
N LEU A 417 -17.18 -18.69 -24.49
CA LEU A 417 -17.26 -17.71 -25.58
C LEU A 417 -18.04 -16.44 -25.21
N ASP A 418 -18.94 -16.50 -24.22
CA ASP A 418 -19.74 -15.34 -23.83
C ASP A 418 -18.89 -14.30 -23.07
N MET A 419 -17.65 -14.61 -22.68
CA MET A 419 -16.74 -13.67 -21.99
C MET A 419 -16.45 -12.38 -22.77
N VAL A 420 -16.72 -12.34 -24.07
CA VAL A 420 -16.77 -11.09 -24.84
C VAL A 420 -17.67 -10.02 -24.19
N GLY A 421 -18.69 -10.41 -23.43
CA GLY A 421 -19.58 -9.48 -22.72
C GLY A 421 -18.96 -8.80 -21.49
N ALA A 422 -17.81 -9.26 -21.01
CA ALA A 422 -17.06 -8.59 -19.93
C ALA A 422 -16.43 -7.27 -20.44
N TYR A 423 -16.03 -7.24 -21.71
CA TYR A 423 -15.52 -6.08 -22.43
C TYR A 423 -16.69 -5.28 -23.04
#